data_AF-A0A2S2CPL2-F1
#
_entry.id   AF-A0A2S2CPL2-F1
#
_cell.length_a   1.000
_cell.length_b   1.000
_cell.length_c   1.000
_cell.angle_alpha   90.00
_cell.angle_beta   90.00
_cell.angle_gamma   90.00
#
_symmetry.space_group_name_H-M   'P 1'
#
loop_
_entity.id
_entity.type
_entity.pdbx_description
1 polymer ?
#
loop_
_entity_poly.entity_id
_entity_poly.type
_entity_poly.pdbx_seq_one_letter_code
_entity_poly.pdbx_strand_id
1 'polypeptide(L)'
;MLLAAALGAAGPGVALPAHAADPALPEARIRTEVTRLVPPPWRVEEVTVTPQPGRGGPAASSSSSSSATSTATARVVVRLSLGEPTFTVEGRDGPLTFIRPVAAPPLEKTLNAVATVTRGKTGVETRIDLKNPEVMQGLGQPASALPGLTVIAGSDEARRLQDEREETARRRMAEEQERQTHEGALLSQVAAAARAEAERMEAERRAVEARTARITDLRAKLTGADRPARIAAYEAAMGGNDATLRQIAFEAAVRSRDPVLANLALKDWLARRRSIPIQLFATKEDPSSDQVVQNLGPLTVEIESFTPITGAVAARMGAPGYSIARPSGAIGSLAQTELILNSYGCTLALRLTEHATLDGLLRCQTLPTLIARVTLD
;
A
#
# COMPACT_ATOMS: atom_id res chain seq x y z
N MET A 1 -44.89 114.23 -7.70
CA MET A 1 -44.02 115.25 -8.32
C MET A 1 -43.33 114.59 -9.51
N LEU A 2 -43.62 115.07 -10.73
CA LEU A 2 -42.97 114.84 -12.05
C LEU A 2 -42.86 113.37 -12.55
N LEU A 3 -43.52 112.85 -13.59
CA LEU A 3 -44.04 113.35 -14.89
C LEU A 3 -42.95 113.54 -15.97
N ALA A 4 -42.85 112.59 -16.92
CA ALA A 4 -42.50 112.71 -18.36
C ALA A 4 -42.29 111.27 -18.92
N ALA A 5 -43.12 110.67 -19.80
CA ALA A 5 -43.58 111.03 -21.15
C ALA A 5 -42.48 111.01 -22.23
N ALA A 6 -42.50 109.98 -23.10
CA ALA A 6 -42.12 110.10 -24.52
C ALA A 6 -42.77 108.97 -25.34
N LEU A 7 -43.64 109.40 -26.26
CA LEU A 7 -44.34 108.65 -27.30
C LEU A 7 -43.51 108.61 -28.61
N GLY A 8 -43.82 107.64 -29.47
CA GLY A 8 -43.65 107.71 -30.93
C GLY A 8 -42.46 106.88 -31.47
N ALA A 9 -42.57 106.08 -32.53
CA ALA A 9 -43.52 106.12 -33.64
C ALA A 9 -43.73 104.72 -34.25
N ALA A 10 -44.95 104.53 -34.76
CA ALA A 10 -45.36 103.42 -35.60
C ALA A 10 -44.81 103.56 -37.03
N GLY A 11 -44.50 102.44 -37.67
CA GLY A 11 -44.30 102.30 -39.11
C GLY A 11 -45.01 101.03 -39.60
N PRO A 12 -45.84 101.08 -40.66
CA PRO A 12 -46.69 99.96 -41.07
C PRO A 12 -46.00 99.02 -42.06
N GLY A 13 -46.32 97.72 -41.89
CA GLY A 13 -46.70 96.75 -42.92
C GLY A 13 -45.81 96.52 -44.15
N VAL A 14 -45.28 95.30 -44.27
CA VAL A 14 -45.31 94.55 -45.54
C VAL A 14 -45.65 93.09 -45.22
N ALA A 15 -46.67 92.57 -45.91
CA ALA A 15 -47.14 91.21 -45.84
C ALA A 15 -46.65 90.39 -47.04
N LEU A 16 -46.57 89.06 -46.82
CA LEU A 16 -46.54 87.93 -47.76
C LEU A 16 -45.19 87.55 -48.41
N PRO A 17 -44.97 86.27 -48.83
CA PRO A 17 -45.90 85.13 -48.85
C PRO A 17 -45.39 83.82 -48.18
N ALA A 18 -46.32 82.88 -48.01
CA ALA A 18 -46.09 81.50 -47.64
C ALA A 18 -45.10 80.77 -48.59
N HIS A 19 -44.19 79.98 -48.01
CA HIS A 19 -43.38 79.00 -48.71
C HIS A 19 -43.76 77.58 -48.31
N ALA A 20 -43.78 76.73 -49.32
CA ALA A 20 -44.42 75.43 -49.38
C ALA A 20 -43.70 74.34 -48.56
N ALA A 21 -44.48 73.31 -48.24
CA ALA A 21 -44.16 72.07 -47.55
C ALA A 21 -42.73 71.53 -47.71
N ASP A 22 -42.05 71.37 -46.58
CA ASP A 22 -40.87 70.52 -46.40
C ASP A 22 -41.34 69.07 -46.09
N PRO A 23 -40.78 68.02 -46.70
CA PRO A 23 -41.21 66.65 -46.45
C PRO A 23 -40.78 66.18 -45.05
N ALA A 24 -41.75 65.98 -44.15
CA ALA A 24 -41.52 65.51 -42.79
C ALA A 24 -40.69 64.20 -42.75
N LEU A 25 -39.53 64.25 -42.08
CA LEU A 25 -38.70 63.09 -41.76
C LEU A 25 -39.40 62.22 -40.70
N PRO A 26 -39.39 60.87 -40.83
CA PRO A 26 -39.97 59.99 -39.83
C PRO A 26 -39.03 59.81 -38.62
N GLU A 27 -38.91 60.84 -37.78
CA GLU A 27 -38.01 60.87 -36.60
C GLU A 27 -38.23 59.69 -35.64
N ALA A 28 -39.49 59.30 -35.41
CA ALA A 28 -39.82 58.16 -34.55
C ALA A 28 -39.19 56.85 -35.05
N ARG A 29 -39.12 56.66 -36.38
CA ARG A 29 -38.54 55.45 -36.99
C ARG A 29 -37.01 55.45 -36.93
N ILE A 30 -36.41 56.63 -37.09
CA ILE A 30 -34.97 56.82 -36.90
C ILE A 30 -34.60 56.50 -35.44
N ARG A 31 -35.40 56.97 -34.47
CA ARG A 31 -35.17 56.66 -33.05
C ARG A 31 -35.23 55.16 -32.75
N THR A 32 -36.24 54.45 -33.27
CA THR A 32 -36.36 52.99 -33.08
C THR A 32 -35.19 52.22 -33.69
N GLU A 33 -34.75 52.59 -34.90
CA GLU A 33 -33.60 51.93 -35.53
C GLU A 33 -32.27 52.27 -34.83
N VAL A 34 -32.09 53.50 -34.31
CA VAL A 34 -30.94 53.85 -33.47
C VAL A 34 -30.90 52.99 -32.20
N THR A 35 -32.01 52.84 -31.48
CA THR A 35 -32.07 52.02 -30.26
C THR A 35 -31.77 50.55 -30.55
N ARG A 36 -32.17 50.05 -31.73
CA ARG A 36 -31.87 48.68 -32.17
C ARG A 36 -30.37 48.45 -32.45
N LEU A 37 -29.66 49.49 -32.87
CA LEU A 37 -28.24 49.43 -33.22
C LEU A 37 -27.30 49.59 -32.02
N VAL A 38 -27.82 49.96 -30.84
CA VAL A 38 -27.03 50.13 -29.60
C VAL A 38 -27.07 48.83 -28.79
N PRO A 39 -25.95 48.10 -28.67
CA PRO A 39 -25.92 46.85 -27.90
C PRO A 39 -25.92 47.14 -26.38
N PRO A 40 -26.54 46.27 -25.55
CA PRO A 40 -26.32 46.32 -24.10
C PRO A 40 -24.83 46.17 -23.80
N PRO A 41 -24.25 46.88 -22.82
CA PRO A 41 -24.88 47.59 -21.68
C PRO A 41 -25.17 49.08 -21.91
N TRP A 42 -25.08 49.59 -23.14
CA TRP A 42 -25.35 50.99 -23.44
C TRP A 42 -26.86 51.29 -23.45
N ARG A 43 -27.24 52.41 -22.84
CA ARG A 43 -28.62 52.93 -22.84
C ARG A 43 -28.66 54.23 -23.63
N VAL A 44 -29.68 54.40 -24.46
CA VAL A 44 -29.92 55.63 -25.21
C VAL A 44 -30.70 56.59 -24.32
N GLU A 45 -30.10 57.70 -23.92
CA GLU A 45 -30.77 58.74 -23.13
C GLU A 45 -31.47 59.75 -24.05
N GLU A 46 -30.77 60.23 -25.08
CA GLU A 46 -31.24 61.31 -25.93
C GLU A 46 -30.86 61.06 -27.39
N VAL A 47 -31.78 61.35 -28.33
CA VAL A 47 -31.55 61.27 -29.78
C VAL A 47 -31.96 62.59 -30.39
N THR A 48 -31.01 63.31 -30.95
CA THR A 48 -31.26 64.53 -31.71
C THR A 48 -31.06 64.26 -33.19
N VAL A 49 -32.04 64.62 -34.01
CA VAL A 49 -32.03 64.43 -35.47
C VAL A 49 -32.00 65.81 -36.12
N THR A 50 -31.01 66.06 -36.96
CA THR A 50 -30.85 67.31 -37.69
C THR A 50 -30.87 67.01 -39.19
N PRO A 51 -31.87 67.51 -39.96
CA PRO A 51 -31.91 67.31 -41.40
C PRO A 51 -30.67 67.91 -42.07
N GLN A 52 -30.05 67.17 -42.99
CA GLN A 52 -28.90 67.65 -43.75
C GLN A 52 -29.32 67.89 -45.20
N PRO A 53 -29.19 69.11 -45.75
CA PRO A 53 -29.52 69.36 -47.14
C PRO A 53 -28.58 68.56 -48.06
N GLY A 54 -29.16 67.73 -48.93
CA GLY A 54 -28.43 66.82 -49.80
C GLY A 54 -27.48 67.56 -50.74
N ARG A 55 -26.19 67.18 -50.73
CA ARG A 55 -25.16 67.70 -51.64
C ARG A 55 -24.95 66.68 -52.76
N GLY A 56 -25.53 66.95 -53.92
CA GLY A 56 -25.29 66.23 -55.18
C GLY A 56 -25.55 67.15 -56.36
N GLY A 57 -24.49 67.74 -56.91
CA GLY A 57 -24.48 68.36 -58.26
C GLY A 57 -24.00 67.34 -59.32
N PRO A 58 -23.89 67.70 -60.62
CA PRO A 58 -23.91 69.04 -61.22
C PRO A 58 -25.01 69.25 -62.29
N ALA A 59 -25.08 70.48 -62.80
CA ALA A 59 -26.05 71.04 -63.73
C ALA A 59 -26.14 70.35 -65.12
N ALA A 60 -27.36 70.21 -65.66
CA ALA A 60 -27.82 70.85 -66.91
C ALA A 60 -29.12 70.21 -67.46
N SER A 61 -30.02 71.09 -67.92
CA SER A 61 -31.01 70.94 -69.00
C SER A 61 -32.05 69.79 -68.99
N SER A 62 -33.31 70.24 -68.82
CA SER A 62 -34.53 69.90 -69.58
C SER A 62 -34.97 68.44 -69.80
N SER A 63 -36.20 68.21 -69.31
CA SER A 63 -37.29 67.38 -69.87
C SER A 63 -37.52 65.93 -69.38
N SER A 64 -38.76 65.76 -68.88
CA SER A 64 -39.65 64.58 -68.85
C SER A 64 -39.32 63.32 -68.02
N SER A 65 -40.20 63.11 -67.01
CA SER A 65 -40.83 61.86 -66.55
C SER A 65 -40.00 60.63 -66.17
N SER A 66 -39.91 60.33 -64.86
CA SER A 66 -40.54 59.17 -64.18
C SER A 66 -39.82 58.80 -62.87
N SER A 67 -40.62 58.51 -61.83
CA SER A 67 -40.28 58.05 -60.47
C SER A 67 -39.18 58.80 -59.71
N ALA A 68 -39.57 59.86 -58.99
CA ALA A 68 -38.74 60.48 -57.96
C ALA A 68 -38.68 59.58 -56.71
N THR A 69 -37.68 58.70 -56.65
CA THR A 69 -37.22 58.13 -55.38
C THR A 69 -36.54 59.27 -54.61
N SER A 70 -37.22 59.82 -53.60
CA SER A 70 -36.65 60.90 -52.79
C SER A 70 -35.73 60.30 -51.72
N THR A 71 -34.47 60.67 -51.77
CA THR A 71 -33.48 60.33 -50.73
C THR A 71 -33.25 61.56 -49.86
N ALA A 72 -33.53 61.45 -48.57
CA ALA A 72 -33.23 62.48 -47.57
C ALA A 72 -32.13 61.99 -46.63
N THR A 73 -31.22 62.88 -46.23
CA THR A 73 -30.17 62.57 -45.26
C THR A 73 -30.34 63.41 -43.99
N ALA A 74 -30.10 62.80 -42.83
CA ALA A 74 -30.17 63.48 -41.55
C ALA A 74 -28.96 63.08 -40.69
N ARG A 75 -28.35 64.07 -40.03
CA ARG A 75 -27.35 63.82 -38.99
C ARG A 75 -28.06 63.47 -37.70
N VAL A 76 -27.64 62.40 -37.06
CA VAL A 76 -28.21 61.92 -35.80
C VAL A 76 -27.11 61.98 -34.74
N VAL A 77 -27.40 62.59 -33.60
CA VAL A 77 -26.51 62.61 -32.44
C VAL A 77 -27.24 61.94 -31.27
N VAL A 78 -26.60 60.94 -30.69
CA VAL A 78 -27.19 60.04 -29.68
C VAL A 78 -26.34 60.13 -28.42
N ARG A 79 -26.94 60.52 -27.30
CA ARG A 79 -26.29 60.42 -25.98
C ARG A 79 -26.53 59.02 -25.42
N LEU A 80 -25.43 58.34 -25.13
CA LEU A 80 -25.39 57.00 -24.56
C LEU A 80 -24.90 57.09 -23.11
N SER A 81 -25.56 56.37 -22.20
CA SER A 81 -25.07 56.15 -20.85
C SER A 81 -24.86 54.67 -20.57
N LEU A 82 -23.85 54.37 -19.77
CA LEU A 82 -23.57 53.00 -19.35
C LEU A 82 -24.55 52.57 -18.25
N GLY A 83 -25.35 51.53 -18.51
CA GLY A 83 -26.36 51.05 -17.56
C GLY A 83 -25.82 50.17 -16.44
N GLU A 84 -24.70 49.47 -16.66
CA GLU A 84 -24.11 48.49 -15.73
C GLU A 84 -22.57 48.54 -15.76
N PRO A 85 -21.88 48.24 -14.64
CA PRO A 85 -20.41 48.18 -14.64
C PRO A 85 -19.90 47.06 -15.55
N THR A 86 -18.84 47.35 -16.31
CA THR A 86 -18.22 46.39 -17.24
C THR A 86 -16.85 45.95 -16.74
N PHE A 87 -16.55 44.67 -16.95
CA PHE A 87 -15.34 44.03 -16.47
C PHE A 87 -14.63 43.23 -17.57
N THR A 88 -13.32 43.07 -17.46
CA THR A 88 -12.51 42.15 -18.28
C THR A 88 -12.05 40.96 -17.46
N VAL A 89 -11.93 39.80 -18.11
CA VAL A 89 -11.43 38.58 -17.45
C VAL A 89 -9.91 38.64 -17.38
N GLU A 90 -9.36 38.55 -16.17
CA GLU A 90 -7.92 38.54 -15.91
C GLU A 90 -7.38 37.10 -15.82
N GLY A 91 -8.18 36.19 -15.26
CA GLY A 91 -7.82 34.79 -15.14
C GLY A 91 -9.02 33.93 -14.77
N ARG A 92 -8.92 32.63 -15.05
CA ARG A 92 -9.95 31.64 -14.71
C ARG A 92 -9.33 30.51 -13.92
N ASP A 93 -9.91 30.20 -12.78
CA ASP A 93 -9.49 29.09 -11.94
C ASP A 93 -10.70 28.22 -11.53
N GLY A 94 -10.96 27.20 -12.34
CA GLY A 94 -12.10 26.30 -12.21
C GLY A 94 -13.45 27.03 -12.35
N PRO A 95 -14.30 27.03 -11.29
CA PRO A 95 -15.61 27.70 -11.32
C PRO A 95 -15.55 29.21 -11.01
N LEU A 96 -14.38 29.74 -10.64
CA LEU A 96 -14.18 31.16 -10.34
C LEU A 96 -13.56 31.89 -11.54
N THR A 97 -14.12 33.06 -11.85
CA THR A 97 -13.60 33.95 -12.88
C THR A 97 -13.14 35.23 -12.21
N PHE A 98 -11.84 35.53 -12.30
CA PHE A 98 -11.27 36.75 -11.76
C PHE A 98 -11.45 37.88 -12.76
N ILE A 99 -12.12 38.94 -12.31
CA ILE A 99 -12.55 40.04 -13.18
C ILE A 99 -11.92 41.36 -12.74
N ARG A 100 -11.56 42.22 -13.70
CA ARG A 100 -11.01 43.56 -13.46
C ARG A 100 -12.02 44.63 -13.92
N PRO A 101 -12.34 45.65 -13.11
CA PRO A 101 -13.26 46.72 -13.52
C PRO A 101 -12.66 47.56 -14.64
N VAL A 102 -13.45 47.83 -15.68
CA VAL A 102 -13.05 48.65 -16.86
C VAL A 102 -13.81 49.97 -16.92
N ALA A 103 -15.12 49.95 -16.63
CA ALA A 103 -15.95 51.16 -16.60
C ALA A 103 -17.12 51.01 -15.62
N ALA A 104 -17.54 52.14 -15.02
CA ALA A 104 -18.65 52.22 -14.07
C ALA A 104 -19.66 53.31 -14.48
N PRO A 105 -20.96 53.18 -14.15
CA PRO A 105 -21.95 54.24 -14.32
C PRO A 105 -21.67 55.47 -13.43
N PRO A 106 -22.02 56.71 -13.85
CA PRO A 106 -22.62 57.09 -15.13
C PRO A 106 -21.56 57.50 -16.16
N LEU A 107 -21.09 56.55 -16.99
CA LEU A 107 -20.21 56.89 -18.11
C LEU A 107 -21.07 57.32 -19.31
N GLU A 108 -21.00 58.60 -19.66
CA GLU A 108 -21.70 59.18 -20.81
C GLU A 108 -20.79 59.25 -22.04
N LYS A 109 -21.29 58.84 -23.20
CA LYS A 109 -20.62 59.03 -24.49
C LYS A 109 -21.59 59.47 -25.58
N THR A 110 -21.09 60.15 -26.60
CA THR A 110 -21.91 60.66 -27.72
C THR A 110 -21.62 59.88 -29.00
N LEU A 111 -22.64 59.22 -29.55
CA LEU A 111 -22.60 58.51 -30.83
C LEU A 111 -23.18 59.40 -31.93
N ASN A 112 -22.41 59.60 -32.99
CA ASN A 112 -22.79 60.33 -34.19
C ASN A 112 -23.12 59.32 -35.29
N ALA A 113 -24.26 59.50 -35.95
CA ALA A 113 -24.68 58.68 -37.08
C ALA A 113 -25.25 59.55 -38.20
N VAL A 114 -25.35 58.99 -39.40
CA VAL A 114 -26.08 59.59 -40.52
C VAL A 114 -27.19 58.62 -40.91
N ALA A 115 -28.43 59.09 -40.80
CA ALA A 115 -29.59 58.37 -41.30
C ALA A 115 -29.83 58.78 -42.76
N THR A 116 -29.91 57.80 -43.64
CA THR A 116 -30.36 57.94 -45.02
C THR A 116 -31.76 57.34 -45.13
N VAL A 117 -32.73 58.15 -45.55
CA VAL A 117 -34.12 57.75 -45.68
C VAL A 117 -34.46 57.71 -47.16
N THR A 118 -34.70 56.53 -47.70
CA THR A 118 -35.10 56.31 -49.09
C THR A 118 -36.60 55.99 -49.13
N ARG A 119 -37.40 56.83 -49.80
CA ARG A 119 -38.84 56.58 -49.99
C ARG A 119 -39.06 55.98 -51.38
N GLY A 120 -39.37 54.68 -51.42
CA GLY A 120 -39.70 53.93 -52.64
C GLY A 120 -41.21 53.66 -52.77
N LYS A 121 -41.63 53.05 -53.88
CA LYS A 121 -43.04 52.71 -54.16
C LYS A 121 -43.65 51.71 -53.16
N THR A 122 -42.82 50.95 -52.44
CA THR A 122 -43.22 49.87 -51.52
C THR A 122 -43.03 50.22 -50.04
N GLY A 123 -42.61 51.45 -49.71
CA GLY A 123 -42.42 51.89 -48.34
C GLY A 123 -41.24 52.84 -48.15
N VAL A 124 -41.08 53.32 -46.92
CA VAL A 124 -39.90 54.08 -46.49
C VAL A 124 -38.86 53.10 -45.95
N GLU A 125 -37.63 53.18 -46.43
CA GLU A 125 -36.47 52.45 -45.91
C GLU A 125 -35.54 53.45 -45.20
N THR A 126 -35.05 53.08 -44.02
CA THR A 126 -34.14 53.91 -43.22
C THR A 126 -32.86 53.12 -43.01
N ARG A 127 -31.74 53.62 -43.54
CA ARG A 127 -30.41 53.05 -43.32
C ARG A 127 -29.58 54.01 -42.48
N ILE A 128 -29.02 53.52 -41.38
CA ILE A 128 -28.22 54.31 -40.44
C ILE A 128 -26.77 53.87 -40.58
N ASP A 129 -25.89 54.81 -40.96
CA ASP A 129 -24.44 54.60 -40.98
C ASP A 129 -23.82 55.32 -39.78
N LEU A 130 -23.18 54.56 -38.89
CA LEU A 130 -22.51 55.07 -37.69
C LEU A 130 -21.17 55.72 -38.06
N LYS A 131 -20.91 56.95 -37.59
CA LYS A 131 -19.67 57.68 -37.89
C LYS A 131 -18.55 57.46 -36.88
N ASN A 132 -18.88 57.05 -35.66
CA ASN A 132 -17.91 56.79 -34.59
C ASN A 132 -18.29 55.52 -33.77
N PRO A 133 -18.40 54.34 -34.41
CA PRO A 133 -18.75 53.10 -33.72
C PRO A 133 -17.72 52.67 -32.65
N GLU A 134 -16.47 53.12 -32.75
CA GLU A 134 -15.37 52.86 -31.81
C GLU A 134 -15.64 53.37 -30.39
N VAL A 135 -16.53 54.36 -30.24
CA VAL A 135 -16.95 54.92 -28.94
C VAL A 135 -17.61 53.86 -28.06
N MET A 136 -18.26 52.86 -28.68
CA MET A 136 -18.88 51.72 -28.00
C MET A 136 -17.94 50.53 -27.81
N GLN A 137 -16.75 50.54 -28.42
CA GLN A 137 -15.77 49.45 -28.37
C GLN A 137 -14.83 49.60 -27.15
N GLY A 138 -14.30 48.48 -26.67
CA GLY A 138 -13.31 48.45 -25.59
C GLY A 138 -13.87 48.53 -24.15
N LEU A 139 -15.20 48.54 -23.99
CA LEU A 139 -15.80 48.24 -22.69
C LEU A 139 -15.91 46.73 -22.53
N GLY A 140 -15.57 46.22 -21.34
CA GLY A 140 -15.65 44.81 -21.04
C GLY A 140 -17.08 44.26 -21.05
N GLN A 141 -17.28 43.08 -20.48
CA GLN A 141 -18.60 42.46 -20.37
C GLN A 141 -19.21 42.73 -18.98
N PRO A 142 -20.54 42.82 -18.85
CA PRO A 142 -21.18 42.87 -17.53
C PRO A 142 -20.95 41.55 -16.78
N ALA A 143 -20.93 41.60 -15.45
CA ALA A 143 -20.64 40.43 -14.62
C ALA A 143 -21.59 39.24 -14.88
N SER A 144 -22.84 39.50 -15.25
CA SER A 144 -23.86 38.51 -15.60
C SER A 144 -23.59 37.74 -16.90
N ALA A 145 -22.80 38.31 -17.80
CA ALA A 145 -22.42 37.67 -19.06
C ALA A 145 -21.15 36.80 -18.94
N LEU A 146 -20.46 36.87 -17.79
CA LEU A 146 -19.24 36.11 -17.55
C LEU A 146 -19.57 34.74 -16.93
N PRO A 147 -18.89 33.66 -17.36
CA PRO A 147 -19.18 32.32 -16.87
C PRO A 147 -18.66 32.12 -15.43
N GLY A 148 -19.48 31.49 -14.59
CA GLY A 148 -19.10 31.09 -13.23
C GLY A 148 -19.32 32.18 -12.17
N LEU A 149 -18.77 31.93 -10.98
CA LEU A 149 -18.81 32.90 -9.88
C LEU A 149 -17.72 33.95 -10.13
N THR A 150 -18.13 35.20 -10.34
CA THR A 150 -17.23 36.30 -10.64
C THR A 150 -16.71 36.93 -9.35
N VAL A 151 -15.40 37.03 -9.21
CA VAL A 151 -14.75 37.71 -8.07
C VAL A 151 -13.80 38.76 -8.60
N ILE A 152 -13.83 39.96 -8.01
CA ILE A 152 -12.95 41.05 -8.45
C ILE A 152 -11.50 40.70 -8.11
N ALA A 153 -10.63 40.68 -9.12
CA ALA A 153 -9.21 40.41 -8.96
C ALA A 153 -8.58 41.41 -7.98
N GLY A 154 -7.87 40.91 -6.97
CA GLY A 154 -7.24 41.73 -5.93
C GLY A 154 -8.16 42.20 -4.79
N SER A 155 -9.45 41.80 -4.78
CA SER A 155 -10.33 42.00 -3.63
C SER A 155 -9.92 41.14 -2.43
N ASP A 156 -10.32 41.55 -1.22
CA ASP A 156 -10.08 40.77 0.00
C ASP A 156 -10.75 39.38 -0.06
N GLU A 157 -11.87 39.27 -0.76
CA GLU A 157 -12.57 38.01 -1.01
C GLU A 157 -11.77 37.09 -1.94
N ALA A 158 -11.18 37.63 -3.03
CA ALA A 158 -10.31 36.86 -3.92
C ALA A 158 -9.07 36.31 -3.20
N ARG A 159 -8.46 37.12 -2.32
CA ARG A 159 -7.27 36.71 -1.54
C ARG A 159 -7.61 35.58 -0.56
N ARG A 160 -8.69 35.72 0.21
CA ARG A 160 -9.15 34.67 1.15
C ARG A 160 -9.40 33.34 0.45
N LEU A 161 -10.04 33.36 -0.72
CA LEU A 161 -10.32 32.14 -1.49
C LEU A 161 -9.04 31.49 -2.04
N GLN A 162 -8.04 32.29 -2.41
CA GLN A 162 -6.72 31.78 -2.82
C GLN A 162 -5.99 31.17 -1.62
N ASP A 163 -5.93 31.87 -0.49
CA ASP A 163 -5.28 31.40 0.73
C ASP A 163 -5.90 30.08 1.23
N GLU A 164 -7.23 29.97 1.29
CA GLU A 164 -7.93 28.75 1.67
C GLU A 164 -7.61 27.57 0.73
N ARG A 165 -7.49 27.82 -0.58
CA ARG A 165 -7.12 26.79 -1.56
C ARG A 165 -5.66 26.36 -1.42
N GLU A 166 -4.76 27.32 -1.22
CA GLU A 166 -3.35 27.01 -1.01
C GLU A 166 -3.14 26.22 0.28
N GLU A 167 -3.79 26.60 1.37
CA GLU A 167 -3.74 25.86 2.64
C GLU A 167 -4.29 24.44 2.49
N THR A 168 -5.44 24.28 1.82
CA THR A 168 -6.00 22.94 1.58
C THR A 168 -5.13 22.10 0.65
N ALA A 169 -4.52 22.68 -0.39
CA ALA A 169 -3.57 22.00 -1.26
C ALA A 169 -2.31 21.57 -0.48
N ARG A 170 -1.72 22.47 0.31
CA ARG A 170 -0.56 22.17 1.17
C ARG A 170 -0.89 21.06 2.17
N ARG A 171 -2.07 21.09 2.79
CA ARG A 171 -2.52 20.03 3.71
C ARG A 171 -2.62 18.67 3.02
N ARG A 172 -3.22 18.60 1.83
CA ARG A 172 -3.32 17.34 1.05
C ARG A 172 -1.94 16.79 0.68
N MET A 173 -1.03 17.67 0.23
CA MET A 173 0.33 17.26 -0.11
C MET A 173 1.10 16.75 1.12
N ALA A 174 0.93 17.39 2.28
CA ALA A 174 1.54 16.94 3.53
C ALA A 174 0.98 15.57 3.97
N GLU A 175 -0.35 15.41 3.98
CA GLU A 175 -1.02 14.14 4.31
C GLU A 175 -0.57 13.00 3.36
N GLU A 176 -0.41 13.28 2.06
CA GLU A 176 0.06 12.29 1.10
C GLU A 176 1.53 11.92 1.32
N GLN A 177 2.39 12.89 1.64
CA GLN A 177 3.79 12.62 2.00
C GLN A 177 3.91 11.81 3.29
N GLU A 178 3.11 12.12 4.31
CA GLU A 178 3.06 11.34 5.55
C GLU A 178 2.59 9.91 5.28
N ARG A 179 1.57 9.73 4.43
CA ARG A 179 1.11 8.40 4.02
C ARG A 179 2.21 7.63 3.27
N GLN A 180 2.89 8.26 2.32
CA GLN A 180 3.97 7.63 1.55
C GLN A 180 5.15 7.23 2.43
N THR A 181 5.54 8.09 3.39
CA THR A 181 6.63 7.79 4.32
C THR A 181 6.25 6.66 5.28
N HIS A 182 5.02 6.66 5.80
CA HIS A 182 4.51 5.58 6.62
C HIS A 182 4.44 4.25 5.86
N GLU A 183 3.92 4.25 4.63
CA GLU A 183 3.86 3.07 3.77
C GLU A 183 5.27 2.56 3.41
N GLY A 184 6.20 3.46 3.06
CA GLY A 184 7.60 3.12 2.82
C GLY A 184 8.28 2.53 4.06
N ALA A 185 8.01 3.07 5.25
CA ALA A 185 8.52 2.54 6.51
C ALA A 185 7.99 1.11 6.77
N LEU A 186 6.69 0.87 6.58
CA LEU A 186 6.09 -0.47 6.72
C LEU A 186 6.70 -1.47 5.74
N LEU A 187 6.85 -1.11 4.46
CA LEU A 187 7.47 -1.97 3.46
C LEU A 187 8.92 -2.31 3.82
N SER A 188 9.68 -1.33 4.35
CA SER A 188 11.06 -1.57 4.80
C SER A 188 11.12 -2.52 6.00
N GLN A 189 10.16 -2.43 6.93
CA GLN A 189 10.06 -3.32 8.08
C GLN A 189 9.70 -4.75 7.66
N VAL A 190 8.73 -4.91 6.75
CA VAL A 190 8.35 -6.22 6.21
C VAL A 190 9.51 -6.84 5.43
N ALA A 191 10.23 -6.05 4.63
CA ALA A 191 11.42 -6.54 3.91
C ALA A 191 12.56 -6.95 4.86
N ALA A 192 12.77 -6.21 5.95
CA ALA A 192 13.75 -6.58 6.97
C ALA A 192 13.36 -7.85 7.73
N ALA A 193 12.09 -8.00 8.09
CA ALA A 193 11.56 -9.20 8.73
C ALA A 193 11.70 -10.42 7.80
N ALA A 194 11.32 -10.29 6.53
CA ALA A 194 11.46 -11.36 5.54
C ALA A 194 12.92 -11.79 5.33
N ARG A 195 13.87 -10.85 5.33
CA ARG A 195 15.31 -11.16 5.26
C ARG A 195 15.79 -11.91 6.50
N ALA A 196 15.40 -11.45 7.69
CA ALA A 196 15.76 -12.11 8.94
C ALA A 196 15.18 -13.53 9.03
N GLU A 197 13.96 -13.76 8.54
CA GLU A 197 13.37 -15.10 8.44
C GLU A 197 14.10 -15.97 7.42
N ALA A 198 14.43 -15.44 6.24
CA ALA A 198 15.21 -16.16 5.23
C ALA A 198 16.59 -16.60 5.78
N GLU A 199 17.29 -15.72 6.48
CA GLU A 199 18.58 -16.03 7.12
C GLU A 199 18.46 -17.13 8.18
N ARG A 200 17.39 -17.11 9.01
CA ARG A 200 17.12 -18.18 9.98
C ARG A 200 16.87 -19.51 9.30
N MET A 201 16.03 -19.53 8.26
CA MET A 201 15.74 -20.75 7.50
C MET A 201 16.99 -21.31 6.81
N GLU A 202 17.86 -20.44 6.27
CA GLU A 202 19.14 -20.87 5.72
C GLU A 202 20.09 -21.42 6.78
N ALA A 203 20.15 -20.78 7.96
CA ALA A 203 20.96 -21.26 9.08
C ALA A 203 20.50 -22.64 9.57
N GLU A 204 19.18 -22.84 9.71
CA GLU A 204 18.59 -24.13 10.05
C GLU A 204 18.89 -25.20 9.00
N ARG A 205 18.76 -24.87 7.71
CA ARG A 205 19.13 -25.79 6.62
C ARG A 205 20.59 -26.20 6.70
N ARG A 206 21.51 -25.24 6.85
CA ARG A 206 22.95 -25.53 7.00
C ARG A 206 23.23 -26.38 8.24
N ALA A 207 22.52 -26.15 9.35
CA ALA A 207 22.67 -26.97 10.56
C ALA A 207 22.20 -28.42 10.34
N VAL A 208 21.08 -28.63 9.64
CA VAL A 208 20.57 -29.96 9.28
C VAL A 208 21.51 -30.67 8.31
N GLU A 209 22.00 -29.97 7.28
CA GLU A 209 22.97 -30.51 6.32
C GLU A 209 24.27 -30.91 7.02
N ALA A 210 24.81 -30.05 7.88
CA ALA A 210 26.01 -30.36 8.67
C ALA A 210 25.78 -31.55 9.61
N ARG A 211 24.61 -31.67 10.23
CA ARG A 211 24.25 -32.83 11.06
C ARG A 211 24.19 -34.12 10.22
N THR A 212 23.56 -34.06 9.05
CA THR A 212 23.45 -35.19 8.13
C THR A 212 24.81 -35.64 7.63
N ALA A 213 25.70 -34.69 7.30
CA ALA A 213 27.08 -34.97 6.93
C ALA A 213 27.84 -35.68 8.06
N ARG A 214 27.71 -35.21 9.31
CA ARG A 214 28.31 -35.88 10.48
C ARG A 214 27.81 -37.30 10.69
N ILE A 215 26.49 -37.52 10.56
CA ILE A 215 25.91 -38.87 10.68
C ILE A 215 26.46 -39.79 9.58
N THR A 216 26.56 -39.28 8.36
CA THR A 216 27.03 -40.05 7.20
C THR A 216 28.52 -40.39 7.34
N ASP A 217 29.35 -39.43 7.73
CA ASP A 217 30.77 -39.62 8.01
C ASP A 217 31.01 -40.61 9.15
N LEU A 218 30.26 -40.49 10.24
CA LEU A 218 30.33 -41.44 11.36
C LEU A 218 29.98 -42.86 10.92
N ARG A 219 28.88 -43.03 10.17
CA ARG A 219 28.49 -44.35 9.65
C ARG A 219 29.58 -44.93 8.75
N ALA A 220 30.12 -44.14 7.82
CA ALA A 220 31.19 -44.58 6.93
C ALA A 220 32.42 -45.06 7.71
N LYS A 221 32.84 -44.30 8.73
CA LYS A 221 33.96 -44.67 9.61
C LYS A 221 33.68 -45.94 10.40
N LEU A 222 32.49 -46.10 10.97
CA LEU A 222 32.10 -47.28 11.76
C LEU A 222 31.96 -48.56 10.91
N THR A 223 31.57 -48.44 9.64
CA THR A 223 31.51 -49.58 8.71
C THR A 223 32.80 -49.83 7.94
N GLY A 224 33.78 -48.92 8.06
CA GLY A 224 35.05 -48.99 7.34
C GLY A 224 35.90 -50.20 7.72
N ALA A 225 36.83 -50.58 6.85
CA ALA A 225 37.73 -51.71 7.07
C ALA A 225 38.77 -51.44 8.18
N ASP A 226 39.17 -50.19 8.36
CA ASP A 226 40.22 -49.80 9.31
C ASP A 226 39.75 -49.86 10.77
N ARG A 227 40.34 -50.76 11.54
CA ARG A 227 39.94 -51.06 12.93
C ARG A 227 40.27 -49.91 13.90
N PRO A 228 41.50 -49.38 13.95
CA PRO A 228 41.81 -48.16 14.69
C PRO A 228 40.84 -47.00 14.41
N ALA A 229 40.52 -46.72 13.15
CA ALA A 229 39.58 -45.66 12.79
C ALA A 229 38.17 -45.91 13.34
N ARG A 230 37.67 -47.16 13.33
CA ARG A 230 36.37 -47.50 13.94
C ARG A 230 36.35 -47.22 15.44
N ILE A 231 37.40 -47.62 16.16
CA ILE A 231 37.52 -47.41 17.62
C ILE A 231 37.55 -45.91 17.92
N ALA A 232 38.39 -45.15 17.23
CA ALA A 232 38.47 -43.70 17.41
C ALA A 232 37.14 -42.99 17.08
N ALA A 233 36.45 -43.41 16.02
CA ALA A 233 35.14 -42.87 15.65
C ALA A 233 34.06 -43.19 16.70
N TYR A 234 34.08 -44.40 17.25
CA TYR A 234 33.20 -44.79 18.35
C TYR A 234 33.47 -43.93 19.60
N GLU A 235 34.72 -43.83 20.06
CA GLU A 235 35.08 -43.03 21.23
C GLU A 235 34.72 -41.55 21.06
N ALA A 236 34.97 -40.97 19.89
CA ALA A 236 34.59 -39.60 19.56
C ALA A 236 33.06 -39.39 19.60
N ALA A 237 32.28 -40.36 19.12
CA ALA A 237 30.83 -40.30 19.21
C ALA A 237 30.34 -40.39 20.66
N MET A 238 30.94 -41.25 21.48
CA MET A 238 30.58 -41.44 22.89
C MET A 238 30.97 -40.27 23.79
N GLY A 239 32.05 -39.57 23.47
CA GLY A 239 32.45 -38.32 24.13
C GLY A 239 31.62 -37.09 23.72
N GLY A 240 30.84 -37.20 22.63
CA GLY A 240 30.01 -36.11 22.12
C GLY A 240 28.66 -35.96 22.84
N ASN A 241 28.06 -34.78 22.73
CA ASN A 241 26.75 -34.48 23.33
C ASN A 241 25.54 -34.90 22.47
N ASP A 242 25.73 -35.27 21.20
CA ASP A 242 24.62 -35.67 20.31
C ASP A 242 24.15 -37.10 20.64
N ALA A 243 22.97 -37.22 21.23
CA ALA A 243 22.38 -38.51 21.60
C ALA A 243 22.16 -39.43 20.39
N THR A 244 21.84 -38.87 19.22
CA THR A 244 21.61 -39.66 18.00
C THR A 244 22.92 -40.26 17.49
N LEU A 245 24.03 -39.50 17.54
CA LEU A 245 25.34 -40.04 17.15
C LEU A 245 25.80 -41.16 18.11
N ARG A 246 25.56 -40.99 19.42
CA ARG A 246 25.85 -42.02 20.42
C ARG A 246 25.05 -43.30 20.17
N GLN A 247 23.75 -43.19 19.90
CA GLN A 247 22.93 -44.35 19.58
C GLN A 247 23.41 -45.08 18.32
N ILE A 248 23.71 -44.35 17.25
CA ILE A 248 24.24 -44.94 16.00
C ILE A 248 25.57 -45.65 16.26
N ALA A 249 26.47 -45.04 17.04
CA ALA A 249 27.75 -45.62 17.39
C ALA A 249 27.59 -46.89 18.25
N PHE A 250 26.69 -46.87 19.23
CA PHE A 250 26.36 -48.01 20.08
C PHE A 250 25.79 -49.18 19.26
N GLU A 251 24.76 -48.93 18.44
CA GLU A 251 24.16 -49.96 17.60
C GLU A 251 25.17 -50.58 16.63
N ALA A 252 26.02 -49.75 16.02
CA ALA A 252 27.08 -50.22 15.14
C ALA A 252 28.13 -51.06 15.88
N ALA A 253 28.52 -50.67 17.09
CA ALA A 253 29.52 -51.38 17.89
C ALA A 253 29.00 -52.73 18.39
N VAL A 254 27.76 -52.80 18.87
CA VAL A 254 27.14 -54.04 19.36
C VAL A 254 26.90 -55.04 18.22
N ARG A 255 26.51 -54.56 17.03
CA ARG A 255 26.37 -55.40 15.83
C ARG A 255 27.71 -55.71 15.14
N SER A 256 28.79 -55.05 15.54
CA SER A 256 30.10 -55.31 14.97
C SER A 256 30.60 -56.69 15.39
N ARG A 257 31.32 -57.37 14.49
CA ARG A 257 32.04 -58.62 14.82
C ARG A 257 33.38 -58.35 15.54
N ASP A 258 33.61 -57.13 16.03
CA ASP A 258 34.84 -56.75 16.72
C ASP A 258 34.64 -56.82 18.24
N PRO A 259 35.29 -57.77 18.95
CA PRO A 259 35.08 -57.96 20.38
C PRO A 259 35.54 -56.76 21.22
N VAL A 260 36.47 -55.94 20.71
CA VAL A 260 36.93 -54.74 21.42
C VAL A 260 35.88 -53.64 21.37
N LEU A 261 35.28 -53.39 20.20
CA LEU A 261 34.18 -52.43 20.07
C LEU A 261 32.95 -52.87 20.86
N ALA A 262 32.59 -54.16 20.78
CA ALA A 262 31.50 -54.71 21.56
C ALA A 262 31.72 -54.55 23.07
N ASN A 263 32.94 -54.79 23.57
CA ASN A 263 33.29 -54.57 24.98
C ASN A 263 33.16 -53.10 25.39
N LEU A 264 33.65 -52.16 24.56
CA LEU A 264 33.52 -50.73 24.82
C LEU A 264 32.05 -50.29 24.86
N ALA A 265 31.22 -50.83 23.96
CA ALA A 265 29.78 -50.61 23.95
C ALA A 265 29.10 -51.13 25.22
N LEU A 266 29.38 -52.36 25.61
CA LEU A 266 28.81 -52.96 26.83
C LEU A 266 29.24 -52.21 28.09
N LYS A 267 30.51 -51.78 28.17
CA LYS A 267 31.01 -50.97 29.29
C LYS A 267 30.26 -49.64 29.40
N ASP A 268 30.06 -48.94 28.29
CA ASP A 268 29.31 -47.68 28.29
C ASP A 268 27.82 -47.89 28.63
N TRP A 269 27.18 -48.91 28.06
CA TRP A 269 25.79 -49.26 28.38
C TRP A 269 25.61 -49.55 29.87
N LEU A 270 26.51 -50.37 30.44
CA LEU A 270 26.47 -50.73 31.85
C LEU A 270 26.73 -49.52 32.77
N ALA A 271 27.63 -48.62 32.38
CA ALA A 271 27.92 -47.40 33.13
C ALA A 271 26.74 -46.43 33.20
N ARG A 272 25.81 -46.47 32.24
CA ARG A 272 24.65 -45.57 32.18
C ARG A 272 23.39 -46.17 32.78
N ARG A 273 23.33 -47.50 32.94
CA ARG A 273 22.15 -48.20 33.47
C ARG A 273 22.23 -48.29 34.98
N ARG A 274 21.10 -48.07 35.65
CA ARG A 274 20.95 -48.30 37.09
C ARG A 274 20.17 -49.58 37.41
N SER A 275 19.33 -50.02 36.47
CA SER A 275 18.55 -51.25 36.60
C SER A 275 18.51 -51.95 35.24
N ILE A 276 18.66 -53.27 35.27
CA ILE A 276 18.62 -54.15 34.10
C ILE A 276 17.51 -55.18 34.33
N PRO A 277 16.43 -55.15 33.52
CA PRO A 277 15.44 -56.22 33.53
C PRO A 277 16.00 -57.45 32.82
N ILE A 278 15.86 -58.62 33.46
CA ILE A 278 16.23 -59.92 32.91
C ILE A 278 14.95 -60.70 32.62
N GLN A 279 14.81 -61.10 31.37
CA GLN A 279 13.78 -62.04 30.94
C GLN A 279 14.28 -63.46 31.18
N LEU A 280 13.51 -64.24 31.94
CA LEU A 280 13.80 -65.64 32.22
C LEU A 280 12.94 -66.54 31.35
N PHE A 281 13.55 -67.59 30.80
CA PHE A 281 12.86 -68.63 30.05
C PHE A 281 13.20 -69.99 30.64
N ALA A 282 12.24 -70.90 30.56
CA ALA A 282 12.39 -72.28 30.98
C ALA A 282 13.32 -73.05 30.03
N THR A 283 13.97 -74.08 30.57
CA THR A 283 14.82 -74.98 29.80
C THR A 283 14.06 -76.27 29.51
N LYS A 284 14.29 -76.87 28.34
CA LYS A 284 13.69 -78.18 28.00
C LYS A 284 14.31 -79.35 28.78
N GLU A 285 15.42 -79.11 29.46
CA GLU A 285 16.18 -80.11 30.20
C GLU A 285 15.53 -80.43 31.56
N ASP A 286 14.93 -79.42 32.21
CA ASP A 286 14.30 -79.56 33.52
C ASP A 286 12.78 -79.31 33.44
N PRO A 287 11.92 -80.33 33.67
CA PRO A 287 10.46 -80.17 33.59
C PRO A 287 9.88 -79.25 34.68
N SER A 288 10.61 -79.02 35.77
CA SER A 288 10.22 -78.07 36.81
C SER A 288 10.55 -76.61 36.48
N SER A 289 11.29 -76.34 35.39
CA SER A 289 11.75 -74.99 35.06
C SER A 289 10.59 -74.06 34.65
N ASP A 290 9.57 -74.55 33.95
CA ASP A 290 8.37 -73.78 33.59
C ASP A 290 7.64 -73.24 34.81
N GLN A 291 7.42 -74.09 35.82
CA GLN A 291 6.76 -73.70 37.06
C GLN A 291 7.60 -72.69 37.86
N VAL A 292 8.92 -72.84 37.85
CA VAL A 292 9.85 -71.93 38.54
C VAL A 292 9.87 -70.55 37.87
N VAL A 293 9.86 -70.48 36.54
CA VAL A 293 9.79 -69.19 35.82
C VAL A 293 8.49 -68.44 36.13
N GLN A 294 7.36 -69.14 36.17
CA GLN A 294 6.07 -68.53 36.55
C GLN A 294 6.07 -67.99 37.98
N ASN A 295 6.79 -68.64 38.89
CA ASN A 295 6.84 -68.28 40.31
C ASN A 295 7.92 -67.24 40.68
N LEU A 296 8.99 -67.11 39.88
CA LEU A 296 10.08 -66.15 40.15
C LEU A 296 9.72 -64.72 39.77
N GLY A 297 8.82 -64.53 38.80
CA GLY A 297 8.48 -63.20 38.28
C GLY A 297 9.65 -62.55 37.50
N PRO A 298 9.55 -61.24 37.18
CA PRO A 298 10.59 -60.54 36.45
C PRO A 298 11.84 -60.35 37.33
N LEU A 299 12.96 -60.92 36.90
CA LEU A 299 14.24 -60.74 37.57
C LEU A 299 14.83 -59.38 37.20
N THR A 300 15.39 -58.69 38.18
CA THR A 300 16.06 -57.40 37.98
C THR A 300 17.44 -57.39 38.61
N VAL A 301 18.39 -56.73 37.94
CA VAL A 301 19.71 -56.40 38.47
C VAL A 301 19.77 -54.90 38.69
N GLU A 302 19.92 -54.45 39.93
CA GLU A 302 20.16 -53.05 40.25
C GLU A 302 21.67 -52.80 40.40
N ILE A 303 22.24 -51.91 39.60
CA ILE A 303 23.68 -51.63 39.62
C ILE A 303 23.96 -50.61 40.73
N GLU A 304 24.80 -51.02 41.69
CA GLU A 304 25.24 -50.14 42.79
C GLU A 304 26.52 -49.39 42.41
N SER A 305 27.48 -50.10 41.80
CA SER A 305 28.70 -49.50 41.28
C SER A 305 29.28 -50.29 40.11
N PHE A 306 29.93 -49.58 39.20
CA PHE A 306 30.62 -50.16 38.05
C PHE A 306 31.94 -49.43 37.81
N THR A 307 33.01 -50.20 37.60
CA THR A 307 34.34 -49.67 37.24
C THR A 307 34.64 -49.96 35.76
N PRO A 308 34.57 -48.97 34.85
CA PRO A 308 34.76 -49.20 33.42
C PRO A 308 36.15 -49.75 33.03
N ILE A 309 37.18 -49.42 33.82
CA ILE A 309 38.56 -49.83 33.57
C ILE A 309 38.70 -51.35 33.76
N THR A 310 38.36 -51.84 34.95
CA THR A 310 38.50 -53.24 35.33
C THR A 310 37.31 -54.11 34.91
N GLY A 311 36.18 -53.49 34.58
CA GLY A 311 34.93 -54.18 34.31
C GLY A 311 34.24 -54.71 35.57
N ALA A 312 34.72 -54.38 36.77
CA ALA A 312 34.13 -54.86 38.02
C ALA A 312 32.74 -54.25 38.26
N VAL A 313 31.78 -55.09 38.66
CA VAL A 313 30.38 -54.74 38.90
C VAL A 313 30.00 -55.13 40.33
N ALA A 314 29.40 -54.20 41.06
CA ALA A 314 28.63 -54.49 42.26
C ALA A 314 27.17 -54.13 42.00
N ALA A 315 26.26 -55.05 42.30
CA ALA A 315 24.86 -54.95 41.99
C ALA A 315 24.01 -55.63 43.07
N ARG A 316 22.69 -55.53 42.95
CA ARG A 316 21.72 -56.35 43.68
C ARG A 316 20.89 -57.12 42.69
N MET A 317 20.76 -58.43 42.93
CA MET A 317 19.97 -59.32 42.10
C MET A 317 18.74 -59.78 42.87
N GLY A 318 17.56 -59.63 42.28
CA GLY A 318 16.32 -60.13 42.87
C GLY A 318 15.09 -59.88 42.01
N ALA A 319 14.00 -60.54 42.36
CA ALA A 319 12.68 -60.29 41.78
C ALA A 319 11.83 -59.52 42.82
N PRO A 320 11.36 -58.31 42.51
CA PRO A 320 10.54 -57.53 43.44
C PRO A 320 9.28 -58.31 43.84
N GLY A 321 9.06 -58.50 45.14
CA GLY A 321 7.84 -59.12 45.68
C GLY A 321 7.85 -60.64 45.83
N TYR A 322 8.90 -61.35 45.42
CA TYR A 322 8.99 -62.81 45.52
C TYR A 322 10.00 -63.27 46.58
N SER A 323 9.57 -64.14 47.49
CA SER A 323 10.38 -64.63 48.62
C SER A 323 11.58 -65.49 48.20
N ILE A 324 11.49 -66.14 47.04
CA ILE A 324 12.51 -67.05 46.49
C ILE A 324 13.72 -66.26 45.93
N ALA A 325 13.51 -65.02 45.49
CA ALA A 325 14.53 -64.16 44.92
C ALA A 325 14.65 -62.83 45.70
N ARG A 326 14.77 -62.91 47.04
CA ARG A 326 15.06 -61.73 47.88
C ARG A 326 16.27 -60.98 47.29
N PRO A 327 16.20 -59.64 47.14
CA PRO A 327 17.30 -58.86 46.58
C PRO A 327 18.58 -59.06 47.40
N SER A 328 19.55 -59.72 46.80
CA SER A 328 20.83 -60.10 47.41
C SER A 328 21.96 -59.38 46.70
N GLY A 329 23.01 -59.04 47.46
CA GLY A 329 24.20 -58.40 46.91
C GLY A 329 24.87 -59.34 45.90
N ALA A 330 25.13 -58.82 44.72
CA ALA A 330 25.74 -59.50 43.60
C ALA A 330 27.06 -58.82 43.25
N ILE A 331 28.10 -59.62 43.00
CA ILE A 331 29.42 -59.14 42.59
C ILE A 331 29.83 -59.88 41.34
N GLY A 332 30.44 -59.17 40.41
CA GLY A 332 30.82 -59.76 39.15
C GLY A 332 31.72 -58.89 38.30
N SER A 333 31.82 -59.25 37.04
CA SER A 333 32.61 -58.51 36.07
C SER A 333 32.04 -58.62 34.66
N LEU A 334 32.27 -57.56 33.89
CA LEU A 334 32.12 -57.53 32.45
C LEU A 334 33.50 -57.72 31.81
N ALA A 335 33.70 -58.85 31.14
CA ALA A 335 34.92 -59.19 30.44
C ALA A 335 34.61 -59.46 28.97
N GLN A 336 35.21 -58.67 28.07
CA GLN A 336 35.01 -58.75 26.62
C GLN A 336 33.53 -58.60 26.24
N THR A 337 32.82 -59.71 26.04
CA THR A 337 31.41 -59.74 25.64
C THR A 337 30.54 -60.52 26.63
N GLU A 338 31.09 -60.85 27.80
CA GLU A 338 30.46 -61.68 28.80
C GLU A 338 30.34 -60.91 30.13
N LEU A 339 29.12 -60.86 30.65
CA LEU A 339 28.78 -60.33 31.96
C LEU A 339 28.50 -61.51 32.89
N ILE A 340 29.30 -61.63 33.94
CA ILE A 340 29.12 -62.66 34.97
C ILE A 340 28.79 -61.94 36.28
N LEU A 341 27.67 -62.29 36.89
CA LEU A 341 27.25 -61.81 38.21
C LEU A 341 27.01 -62.99 39.14
N ASN A 342 27.59 -62.94 40.33
CA ASN A 342 27.41 -63.95 41.36
C ASN A 342 26.66 -63.32 42.53
N SER A 343 25.54 -63.91 42.92
CA SER A 343 24.79 -63.58 44.14
C SER A 343 24.63 -64.85 44.98
N TYR A 344 24.24 -64.73 46.24
CA TYR A 344 24.13 -65.82 47.22
C TYR A 344 23.51 -67.12 46.65
N GLY A 345 24.36 -68.09 46.27
CA GLY A 345 23.94 -69.39 45.70
C GLY A 345 23.48 -69.36 44.25
N CYS A 346 23.56 -68.23 43.54
CA CYS A 346 23.17 -68.04 42.14
C CYS A 346 24.28 -67.40 41.30
N THR A 347 24.49 -67.91 40.10
CA THR A 347 25.38 -67.33 39.08
C THR A 347 24.59 -67.01 37.83
N LEU A 348 24.68 -65.77 37.39
CA LEU A 348 24.15 -65.29 36.12
C LEU A 348 25.33 -65.07 35.17
N ALA A 349 25.39 -65.83 34.09
CA ALA A 349 26.37 -65.64 33.02
C ALA A 349 25.61 -65.25 31.75
N LEU A 350 25.91 -64.08 31.21
CA LEU A 350 25.29 -63.53 30.01
C LEU A 350 26.35 -63.18 28.98
N ARG A 351 26.12 -63.52 27.72
CA ARG A 351 27.04 -63.23 26.61
C ARG A 351 26.32 -62.47 25.51
N LEU A 352 27.02 -61.52 24.90
CA LEU A 352 26.50 -60.79 23.77
C LEU A 352 26.29 -61.71 22.57
N THR A 353 25.08 -61.66 22.02
CA THR A 353 24.68 -62.37 20.80
C THR A 353 24.69 -61.45 19.59
N GLU A 354 24.59 -62.04 18.39
CA GLU A 354 24.47 -61.30 17.13
C GLU A 354 23.20 -60.43 17.04
N HIS A 355 22.21 -60.69 17.90
CA HIS A 355 20.93 -59.99 17.93
C HIS A 355 20.93 -58.78 18.87
N ALA A 356 22.10 -58.30 19.30
CA ALA A 356 22.23 -57.22 20.28
C ALA A 356 21.49 -57.51 21.59
N THR A 357 21.48 -58.78 22.01
CA THR A 357 20.99 -59.21 23.31
C THR A 357 22.12 -59.86 24.11
N LEU A 358 22.06 -59.74 25.42
CA LEU A 358 22.89 -60.52 26.33
C LEU A 358 22.09 -61.77 26.73
N ASP A 359 22.47 -62.92 26.19
CA ASP A 359 21.80 -64.20 26.45
C ASP A 359 22.73 -65.12 27.23
N GLY A 360 22.18 -65.93 28.12
CA GLY A 360 22.94 -66.95 28.81
C GLY A 360 22.11 -67.68 29.83
N LEU A 361 22.72 -68.04 30.96
CA LEU A 361 22.12 -68.94 31.95
C LEU A 361 22.13 -68.31 33.34
N LEU A 362 21.02 -68.48 34.04
CA LEU A 362 20.91 -68.31 35.48
C LEU A 362 20.94 -69.70 36.12
N ARG A 363 21.95 -69.94 36.96
CA ARG A 363 22.13 -71.19 37.71
C ARG A 363 22.06 -70.87 39.19
N CYS A 364 21.14 -71.50 39.91
CA CYS A 364 21.10 -71.40 41.37
C CYS A 364 21.22 -72.78 41.99
N GLN A 365 21.81 -72.88 43.18
CA GLN A 365 21.99 -74.16 43.89
C GLN A 365 20.66 -74.87 44.17
N THR A 366 19.57 -74.11 44.34
CA THR A 366 18.25 -74.60 44.75
C THR A 366 17.19 -74.52 43.64
N LEU A 367 17.53 -74.01 42.45
CA LEU A 367 16.60 -73.84 41.34
C LEU A 367 17.14 -74.54 40.08
N PRO A 368 16.25 -75.03 39.18
CA PRO A 368 16.67 -75.54 37.89
C PRO A 368 17.39 -74.47 37.07
N THR A 369 18.16 -74.90 36.07
CA THR A 369 18.85 -73.94 35.19
C THR A 369 17.84 -73.22 34.33
N LEU A 370 17.91 -71.89 34.30
CA LEU A 370 17.03 -71.03 33.50
C LEU A 370 17.84 -70.29 32.43
N ILE A 371 17.20 -70.03 31.29
CA ILE A 371 17.76 -69.16 30.26
C ILE A 371 17.47 -67.71 30.66
N ALA A 372 18.48 -66.87 30.61
CA ALA A 372 18.37 -65.45 30.91
C ALA A 372 18.68 -64.63 29.65
N ARG A 373 17.86 -63.60 29.39
CA ARG A 373 18.04 -62.67 28.28
C ARG A 373 17.87 -61.24 28.75
N VAL A 374 18.75 -60.37 28.28
CA VAL A 374 18.65 -58.92 28.42
C VAL A 374 18.70 -58.30 27.04
N THR A 375 17.74 -57.42 26.74
CA THR A 375 17.73 -56.61 25.52
C THR A 375 18.57 -55.35 25.74
N LEU A 376 19.47 -55.05 24.80
CA LEU A 376 20.25 -53.81 24.83
C LEU A 376 19.47 -52.72 24.10
N ASP A 377 18.91 -51.78 24.86
CA ASP A 377 18.16 -50.60 24.40
C ASP A 377 18.94 -49.28 24.58
#